data_AF-A0A382ELW9-F1
#
_entry.id   AF-A0A382ELW9-F1
#
_cell.length_a   1.000
_cell.length_b   1.000
_cell.length_c   1.000
_cell.angle_alpha   90.00
_cell.angle_beta   90.00
_cell.angle_gamma   90.00
#
_symmetry.space_group_name_H-M   'P 1'
#
loop_
_entity.id
_entity.type
_entity.pdbx_description
1 polymer ?
#
loop_
_entity_poly.entity_id
_entity_poly.type
_entity_poly.pdbx_seq_one_letter_code
_entity_poly.pdbx_strand_id
1 'polypeptide(L)'
;MIIRLLLLFSLGFGANYYQSNLATNSSGINIPDTLRLVGIMAQFPIEMPDNPKTSGDGKFLYLNNEEYNHFYDSSTLRCDGFNVDRPPHNSAYFQKQLEAVGNYYLNISGENLPFTANIISNSNSPEDGYYTVSDSMEFYAKSDKLLAEFFSEVLDLAKSDIETILTQQNVASDEVVFIVFHAGLGQDFSLPGLDPTIYDLKSAYIDEEMMTGVTPTEILGESIQTGILLPETQNMIYYDIVEDIFGNPDYGTDDLCDIQLGLTGIFAFLLGYELGLPPLFNPETGDPGVGFFGLMDHGSNNGRGVIPASPSPWTRSLPDSPWSTIETISPIQSLDTTITVYALDSLNILYRIDISENEYFLIENRNNWVSYKTDIDSLRRKHKIDEYQVGHWFDTVIEEFPENQIQIDEDTQVITGFDHYDYGLPGSGILIWHISNPHIDLFPNQVINDESYHHVKIEEADGAQDIGTKSYSFFASDDPTTGTRWDMWFNGNEGYEFANHDLENGTIFDYWSSPNSRTVDGSDSFLSIEILSEI
;
A
#
# COMPACT_ATOMS: atom_id res chain seq x y z
N MET A 1 -36.61 -2.39 36.44
CA MET A 1 -36.35 -3.12 35.19
C MET A 1 -35.30 -2.31 34.45
N ILE A 2 -34.02 -2.62 34.70
CA ILE A 2 -32.89 -1.89 34.11
C ILE A 2 -32.69 -2.51 32.73
N ILE A 3 -33.02 -1.77 31.69
CA ILE A 3 -32.72 -2.16 30.30
C ILE A 3 -31.22 -1.93 30.15
N ARG A 4 -30.43 -3.02 30.17
CA ARG A 4 -29.04 -3.00 29.68
C ARG A 4 -29.12 -2.87 28.17
N LEU A 5 -28.85 -1.67 27.67
CA LEU A 5 -28.63 -1.44 26.24
C LEU A 5 -27.20 -1.94 25.95
N LEU A 6 -27.08 -3.16 25.43
CA LEU A 6 -25.84 -3.60 24.79
C LEU A 6 -25.80 -2.92 23.42
N LEU A 7 -25.00 -1.87 23.30
CA LEU A 7 -24.54 -1.33 22.03
C LEU A 7 -23.36 -2.23 21.59
N LEU A 8 -23.65 -3.18 20.71
CA LEU A 8 -22.62 -3.93 20.00
C LEU A 8 -22.18 -3.06 18.82
N PHE A 9 -21.02 -2.43 18.95
CA PHE A 9 -20.33 -1.86 17.79
C PHE A 9 -19.71 -3.03 17.02
N SER A 10 -20.33 -3.44 15.91
CA SER A 10 -19.59 -4.15 14.87
C SER A 10 -18.75 -3.08 14.16
N LEU A 11 -17.52 -2.90 14.61
CA LEU A 11 -16.56 -2.11 13.86
C LEU A 11 -16.17 -2.96 12.64
N GLY A 12 -16.85 -2.71 11.51
CA GLY A 12 -16.30 -3.06 10.21
C GLY A 12 -15.05 -2.20 10.04
N PHE A 13 -13.89 -2.76 10.37
CA PHE A 13 -12.61 -2.09 10.21
C PHE A 13 -12.22 -2.15 8.72
N GLY A 14 -12.72 -1.17 7.96
CA GLY A 14 -12.26 -0.86 6.60
C GLY A 14 -11.01 0.03 6.63
N ALA A 15 -10.30 0.10 5.49
CA ALA A 15 -9.02 0.80 5.32
C ALA A 15 -9.08 2.34 5.39
N ASN A 16 -10.11 2.91 6.02
CA ASN A 16 -10.36 4.36 6.12
C ASN A 16 -9.43 5.10 7.10
N TYR A 17 -8.36 4.44 7.56
CA TYR A 17 -7.42 4.99 8.55
C TYR A 17 -6.14 5.52 7.94
N TYR A 18 -5.90 5.41 6.63
CA TYR A 18 -4.74 6.03 5.99
C TYR A 18 -5.16 7.29 5.25
N GLN A 19 -4.88 8.46 5.83
CA GLN A 19 -4.80 9.71 5.08
C GLN A 19 -3.34 10.13 5.09
N SER A 20 -2.62 9.76 4.03
CA SER A 20 -1.26 10.24 3.83
C SER A 20 -1.29 11.73 3.53
N ASN A 21 -1.11 12.58 4.55
CA ASN A 21 -0.72 13.98 4.35
C ASN A 21 0.76 14.01 3.97
N LEU A 22 1.09 13.55 2.77
CA LEU A 22 2.44 13.52 2.21
C LEU A 22 2.61 14.69 1.25
N ALA A 23 3.39 15.69 1.64
CA ALA A 23 3.95 16.66 0.70
C ALA A 23 5.07 15.95 -0.08
N THR A 24 4.85 15.59 -1.34
CA THR A 24 5.85 14.87 -2.15
C THR A 24 5.86 15.34 -3.59
N ASN A 25 7.05 15.65 -4.11
CA ASN A 25 7.29 15.85 -5.54
C ASN A 25 7.79 14.54 -6.15
N SER A 26 7.02 13.94 -7.07
CA SER A 26 7.54 12.85 -7.92
C SER A 26 8.54 13.43 -8.92
N SER A 27 9.80 12.98 -8.95
CA SER A 27 10.75 13.22 -10.05
C SER A 27 10.27 12.56 -11.35
N GLY A 28 10.87 12.90 -12.50
CA GLY A 28 10.55 12.21 -13.76
C GLY A 28 10.81 10.71 -13.60
N ILE A 29 10.12 9.87 -14.40
CA ILE A 29 10.23 8.40 -14.32
C ILE A 29 11.71 7.99 -14.22
N ASN A 30 12.06 7.32 -13.12
CA ASN A 30 13.44 6.96 -12.77
C ASN A 30 13.50 5.48 -12.38
N ILE A 31 13.33 4.61 -13.36
CA ILE A 31 13.33 3.16 -13.12
C ILE A 31 14.70 2.60 -13.49
N PRO A 32 15.47 2.09 -12.51
CA PRO A 32 16.80 1.55 -12.77
C PRO A 32 16.73 0.15 -13.40
N ASP A 33 17.83 -0.28 -14.03
CA ASP A 33 17.99 -1.66 -14.51
C ASP A 33 18.00 -2.69 -13.37
N THR A 34 18.40 -2.27 -12.17
CA THR A 34 18.38 -3.08 -10.96
C THR A 34 18.11 -2.18 -9.77
N LEU A 35 17.07 -2.49 -9.01
CA LEU A 35 16.71 -1.78 -7.80
C LEU A 35 17.65 -2.17 -6.65
N ARG A 36 18.51 -1.25 -6.19
CA ARG A 36 19.45 -1.51 -5.09
C ARG A 36 18.97 -0.88 -3.79
N LEU A 37 18.46 -1.70 -2.89
CA LEU A 37 17.94 -1.29 -1.59
C LEU A 37 19.02 -1.43 -0.51
N VAL A 38 19.31 -0.33 0.19
CA VAL A 38 20.25 -0.31 1.32
C VAL A 38 19.57 0.25 2.56
N GLY A 39 19.31 -0.62 3.53
CA GLY A 39 18.65 -0.24 4.78
C GLY A 39 19.64 0.11 5.89
N ILE A 40 19.30 1.12 6.70
CA ILE A 40 20.01 1.53 7.91
C ILE A 40 19.03 1.56 9.08
N MET A 41 19.43 1.01 10.23
CA MET A 41 18.61 0.99 11.43
C MET A 41 19.06 2.10 12.39
N ALA A 42 18.14 3.00 12.74
CA ALA A 42 18.40 4.13 13.63
C ALA A 42 17.45 4.14 14.82
N GLN A 43 17.99 4.40 16.00
CA GLN A 43 17.22 4.54 17.24
C GLN A 43 17.51 5.89 17.89
N PHE A 44 16.68 6.28 18.84
CA PHE A 44 16.79 7.53 19.56
C PHE A 44 17.55 7.32 20.89
N PRO A 45 18.02 8.40 21.54
CA PRO A 45 18.41 8.33 22.94
C PRO A 45 17.26 7.79 23.79
N ILE A 46 17.57 6.97 24.80
CA ILE A 46 16.54 6.42 25.68
C ILE A 46 15.79 7.54 26.41
N GLU A 47 14.47 7.46 26.43
CA GLU A 47 13.63 8.47 27.05
C GLU A 47 13.61 8.31 28.58
N MET A 48 13.88 9.40 29.30
CA MET A 48 13.91 9.41 30.77
C MET A 48 13.36 10.73 31.35
N PRO A 49 12.10 10.76 31.86
CA PRO A 49 11.10 9.70 31.79
C PRO A 49 10.63 9.44 30.36
N ASP A 50 9.99 8.29 30.17
CA ASP A 50 9.32 7.92 28.92
C ASP A 50 8.31 8.99 28.48
N ASN A 51 8.31 9.35 27.19
CA ASN A 51 7.44 10.39 26.66
C ASN A 51 6.10 9.78 26.22
N PRO A 52 4.97 10.10 26.87
CA PRO A 52 3.68 9.49 26.57
C PRO A 52 3.05 9.97 25.25
N LYS A 53 3.82 10.63 24.39
CA LYS A 53 3.39 11.18 23.09
C LYS A 53 4.10 10.53 21.91
N THR A 54 4.98 9.58 22.20
CA THR A 54 5.75 8.79 21.25
C THR A 54 5.57 7.32 21.62
N SER A 55 5.72 6.44 20.64
CA SER A 55 5.64 5.01 20.81
C SER A 55 6.98 4.42 21.26
N GLY A 56 6.96 3.71 22.38
CA GLY A 56 8.14 3.09 22.96
C GLY A 56 9.09 4.10 23.62
N ASP A 57 10.27 3.63 24.05
CA ASP A 57 11.22 4.39 24.86
C ASP A 57 12.38 5.01 24.05
N GLY A 58 12.19 5.08 22.73
CA GLY A 58 13.20 5.50 21.75
C GLY A 58 14.13 4.37 21.27
N LYS A 59 13.94 3.11 21.72
CA LYS A 59 14.70 1.93 21.27
C LYS A 59 13.85 0.96 20.47
N PHE A 60 14.49 0.21 19.57
CA PHE A 60 13.84 -0.87 18.83
C PHE A 60 13.34 -1.98 19.77
N LEU A 61 12.29 -2.67 19.37
CA LEU A 61 11.80 -3.87 20.05
C LEU A 61 12.84 -5.00 19.94
N TYR A 62 13.59 -5.25 21.01
CA TYR A 62 14.73 -6.17 21.02
C TYR A 62 14.44 -7.50 21.73
N LEU A 63 13.34 -7.60 22.47
CA LEU A 63 12.88 -8.84 23.09
C LEU A 63 12.04 -9.66 22.10
N ASN A 64 11.70 -10.89 22.50
CA ASN A 64 10.80 -11.71 21.71
C ASN A 64 9.37 -11.15 21.73
N ASN A 65 8.61 -11.44 20.67
CA ASN A 65 7.18 -11.14 20.52
C ASN A 65 6.33 -11.38 21.77
N GLU A 66 6.57 -12.46 22.52
CA GLU A 66 5.75 -12.77 23.70
C GLU A 66 5.85 -11.69 24.78
N GLU A 67 6.94 -10.93 24.86
CA GLU A 67 7.09 -9.86 25.85
C GLU A 67 6.28 -8.60 25.49
N TYR A 68 5.91 -8.43 24.21
CA TYR A 68 5.21 -7.24 23.70
C TYR A 68 3.73 -7.48 23.36
N ASN A 69 3.31 -8.74 23.24
CA ASN A 69 1.94 -9.12 22.86
C ASN A 69 1.03 -9.36 24.09
N HIS A 70 1.18 -8.59 25.17
CA HIS A 70 0.32 -8.71 26.36
C HIS A 70 -0.37 -7.40 26.69
N PHE A 71 -1.62 -7.48 27.13
CA PHE A 71 -2.29 -6.32 27.71
C PHE A 71 -1.54 -5.84 28.97
N TYR A 72 -1.60 -4.53 29.24
CA TYR A 72 -0.91 -3.93 30.37
C TYR A 72 -1.27 -4.61 31.70
N ASP A 73 -0.24 -4.97 32.48
CA ASP A 73 -0.36 -5.68 33.78
C ASP A 73 -1.24 -6.95 33.72
N SER A 74 -1.20 -7.65 32.58
CA SER A 74 -2.01 -8.85 32.31
C SER A 74 -1.19 -9.97 31.67
N SER A 75 -1.66 -11.21 31.83
CA SER A 75 -1.15 -12.36 31.08
C SER A 75 -1.95 -12.66 29.82
N THR A 76 -3.03 -11.91 29.57
CA THR A 76 -3.86 -12.06 28.37
C THR A 76 -3.09 -11.51 27.18
N LEU A 77 -3.06 -12.27 26.08
CA LEU A 77 -2.45 -11.82 24.84
C LEU A 77 -3.32 -10.75 24.19
N ARG A 78 -2.71 -9.77 23.50
CA ARG A 78 -3.47 -8.83 22.66
C ARG A 78 -4.01 -9.54 21.42
N CYS A 79 -3.23 -10.45 20.84
CA CYS A 79 -3.68 -11.34 19.78
C CYS A 79 -3.17 -12.77 20.01
N ASP A 80 -4.09 -13.73 20.10
CA ASP A 80 -3.80 -15.18 20.21
C ASP A 80 -3.87 -15.84 18.82
N GLY A 81 -2.92 -15.48 17.96
CA GLY A 81 -2.86 -15.90 16.55
C GLY A 81 -1.52 -15.53 15.92
N PHE A 82 -1.48 -15.45 14.59
CA PHE A 82 -0.34 -14.96 13.84
C PHE A 82 -0.11 -13.48 14.13
N ASN A 83 1.11 -13.15 14.57
CA ASN A 83 1.54 -11.78 14.78
C ASN A 83 2.45 -11.33 13.64
N VAL A 84 1.96 -10.41 12.80
CA VAL A 84 2.71 -9.86 11.67
C VAL A 84 3.82 -8.96 12.15
N ASP A 85 4.97 -8.99 11.47
CA ASP A 85 6.12 -8.13 11.76
C ASP A 85 6.60 -8.26 13.22
N ARG A 86 6.79 -9.49 13.68
CA ARG A 86 7.10 -9.79 15.07
C ARG A 86 8.53 -9.44 15.48
N PRO A 87 8.75 -8.90 16.70
CA PRO A 87 10.09 -8.64 17.21
C PRO A 87 10.81 -9.95 17.63
N PRO A 88 12.16 -9.95 17.67
CA PRO A 88 13.05 -8.78 17.71
C PRO A 88 13.31 -8.10 16.35
N HIS A 89 13.21 -6.78 16.32
CA HIS A 89 13.46 -5.95 15.13
C HIS A 89 14.94 -5.64 14.96
N ASN A 90 15.67 -6.65 14.48
CA ASN A 90 17.10 -6.59 14.22
C ASN A 90 17.40 -6.59 12.70
N SER A 91 18.69 -6.67 12.34
CA SER A 91 19.12 -6.70 10.94
C SER A 91 18.51 -7.84 10.12
N ALA A 92 18.22 -9.00 10.71
CA ALA A 92 17.57 -10.11 10.00
C ALA A 92 16.12 -9.76 9.66
N TYR A 93 15.37 -9.17 10.59
CA TYR A 93 14.01 -8.69 10.36
C TYR A 93 13.95 -7.64 9.25
N PHE A 94 14.76 -6.58 9.33
CA PHE A 94 14.75 -5.53 8.31
C PHE A 94 15.27 -6.00 6.94
N GLN A 95 16.22 -6.94 6.92
CA GLN A 95 16.64 -7.58 5.68
C GLN A 95 15.45 -8.27 4.99
N LYS A 96 14.56 -8.91 5.76
CA LYS A 96 13.36 -9.55 5.23
C LYS A 96 12.29 -8.55 4.78
N GLN A 97 12.18 -7.39 5.42
CA GLN A 97 11.33 -6.30 4.92
C GLN A 97 11.82 -5.74 3.59
N LEU A 98 13.14 -5.56 3.41
CA LEU A 98 13.72 -5.17 2.12
C LEU A 98 13.48 -6.24 1.04
N GLU A 99 13.61 -7.52 1.39
CA GLU A 99 13.31 -8.63 0.48
C GLU A 99 11.82 -8.68 0.11
N ALA A 100 10.92 -8.41 1.06
CA ALA A 100 9.48 -8.40 0.82
C ALA A 100 9.07 -7.38 -0.25
N VAL A 101 9.53 -6.12 -0.10
CA VAL A 101 9.23 -5.06 -1.09
C VAL A 101 9.96 -5.31 -2.42
N GLY A 102 11.17 -5.88 -2.38
CA GLY A 102 11.90 -6.27 -3.58
C GLY A 102 11.18 -7.37 -4.37
N ASN A 103 10.67 -8.39 -3.68
CA ASN A 103 9.88 -9.46 -4.28
C ASN A 103 8.57 -8.94 -4.88
N TYR A 104 7.93 -7.97 -4.22
CA TYR A 104 6.76 -7.27 -4.77
C TYR A 104 7.07 -6.62 -6.12
N TYR A 105 8.10 -5.77 -6.20
CA TYR A 105 8.47 -5.09 -7.44
C TYR A 105 8.98 -6.05 -8.53
N LEU A 106 9.68 -7.12 -8.15
CA LEU A 106 10.07 -8.19 -9.08
C LEU A 106 8.85 -8.87 -9.69
N ASN A 107 7.82 -9.16 -8.89
CA ASN A 107 6.59 -9.82 -9.34
C ASN A 107 5.77 -8.91 -10.27
N ILE A 108 5.42 -7.70 -9.82
CA ILE A 108 4.54 -6.78 -10.58
C ILE A 108 5.18 -6.23 -11.85
N SER A 109 6.53 -6.24 -11.94
CA SER A 109 7.25 -5.87 -13.16
C SER A 109 7.39 -7.02 -14.15
N GLY A 110 6.93 -8.24 -13.83
CA GLY A 110 7.15 -9.43 -14.66
C GLY A 110 8.64 -9.78 -14.78
N GLU A 111 9.37 -9.68 -13.68
CA GLU A 111 10.83 -9.88 -13.57
C GLU A 111 11.69 -8.83 -14.30
N ASN A 112 11.10 -7.74 -14.80
CA ASN A 112 11.84 -6.69 -15.50
C ASN A 112 12.54 -5.68 -14.58
N LEU A 113 12.22 -5.70 -13.27
CA LEU A 113 12.91 -4.90 -12.26
C LEU A 113 13.55 -5.84 -11.21
N PRO A 114 14.72 -6.42 -11.50
CA PRO A 114 15.46 -7.20 -10.50
C PRO A 114 15.94 -6.30 -9.36
N PHE A 115 16.18 -6.88 -8.19
CA PHE A 115 16.61 -6.12 -7.02
C PHE A 115 17.78 -6.76 -6.26
N THR A 116 18.44 -5.94 -5.44
CA THR A 116 19.37 -6.38 -4.39
C THR A 116 19.02 -5.67 -3.09
N ALA A 117 19.06 -6.36 -1.96
CA ALA A 117 18.73 -5.82 -0.65
C ALA A 117 19.87 -6.08 0.35
N ASN A 118 20.32 -5.05 1.06
CA ASN A 118 21.33 -5.18 2.11
C ASN A 118 21.05 -4.26 3.30
N ILE A 119 21.22 -4.76 4.53
CA ILE A 119 21.26 -3.95 5.75
C ILE A 119 22.69 -3.54 6.10
N ILE A 120 22.89 -2.25 6.37
CA ILE A 120 24.11 -1.70 6.94
C ILE A 120 24.02 -1.81 8.45
N SER A 121 24.93 -2.57 9.05
CA SER A 121 25.05 -2.69 10.50
C SER A 121 26.18 -1.83 11.03
N ASN A 122 25.92 -1.12 12.13
CA ASN A 122 26.92 -0.31 12.81
C ASN A 122 28.11 -1.14 13.28
N SER A 123 29.28 -0.91 12.68
CA SER A 123 30.51 -1.63 13.01
C SER A 123 31.00 -1.39 14.44
N ASN A 124 30.54 -0.32 15.09
CA ASN A 124 30.84 -0.01 16.49
C ASN A 124 29.83 -0.61 17.49
N SER A 125 28.71 -1.17 17.01
CA SER A 125 27.70 -1.84 17.82
C SER A 125 27.35 -3.21 17.22
N PRO A 126 28.27 -4.19 17.28
CA PRO A 126 28.14 -5.45 16.55
C PRO A 126 27.07 -6.42 17.11
N GLU A 127 26.56 -6.18 18.31
CA GLU A 127 25.50 -7.02 18.90
C GLU A 127 24.14 -6.72 18.29
N ASP A 128 23.81 -5.43 18.14
CA ASP A 128 22.48 -5.00 17.68
C ASP A 128 22.49 -4.32 16.30
N GLY A 129 23.62 -3.71 15.91
CA GLY A 129 23.80 -3.08 14.59
C GLY A 129 23.17 -1.68 14.43
N TYR A 130 22.57 -1.11 15.47
CA TYR A 130 21.86 0.18 15.39
C TYR A 130 22.77 1.41 15.46
N TYR A 131 22.39 2.47 14.75
CA TYR A 131 22.93 3.82 14.95
C TYR A 131 22.03 4.60 15.91
N THR A 132 22.61 5.48 16.74
CA THR A 132 21.83 6.30 17.69
C THR A 132 22.00 7.77 17.34
N VAL A 133 20.89 8.44 17.02
CA VAL A 133 20.86 9.86 16.69
C VAL A 133 21.01 10.75 17.93
N SER A 134 21.22 12.05 17.73
CA SER A 134 21.55 13.01 18.80
C SER A 134 20.36 13.42 19.65
N ASP A 135 19.17 13.52 19.05
CA ASP A 135 17.98 14.08 19.70
C ASP A 135 16.83 13.07 19.81
N SER A 136 15.77 13.44 20.54
CA SER A 136 14.61 12.57 20.76
C SER A 136 13.72 12.44 19.53
N MET A 137 12.89 11.41 19.47
CA MET A 137 11.89 11.25 18.40
C MET A 137 10.99 12.49 18.25
N GLU A 138 10.49 13.03 19.38
CA GLU A 138 9.69 14.27 19.39
C GLU A 138 10.44 15.48 18.79
N PHE A 139 11.77 15.52 18.85
CA PHE A 139 12.51 16.61 18.23
C PHE A 139 12.35 16.55 16.71
N TYR A 140 12.60 15.38 16.11
CA TYR A 140 12.56 15.22 14.65
C TYR A 140 11.13 15.25 14.08
N ALA A 141 10.12 14.86 14.85
CA ALA A 141 8.72 14.82 14.42
C ALA A 141 8.08 16.20 14.10
N LYS A 142 8.75 17.31 14.44
CA LYS A 142 8.13 18.65 14.45
C LYS A 142 7.97 19.32 13.07
N SER A 143 8.65 18.83 12.04
CA SER A 143 8.52 19.36 10.67
C SER A 143 9.20 18.47 9.64
N ASP A 144 8.78 18.56 8.39
CA ASP A 144 9.37 17.84 7.24
C ASP A 144 10.88 18.10 7.11
N LYS A 145 11.32 19.34 7.37
CA LYS A 145 12.75 19.69 7.42
C LYS A 145 13.51 18.86 8.46
N LEU A 146 12.91 18.65 9.64
CA LEU A 146 13.53 17.89 10.73
C LEU A 146 13.53 16.39 10.45
N LEU A 147 12.55 15.87 9.69
CA LEU A 147 12.59 14.51 9.15
C LEU A 147 13.74 14.33 8.15
N ALA A 148 13.96 15.31 7.26
CA ALA A 148 15.10 15.30 6.35
C ALA A 148 16.46 15.46 7.08
N GLU A 149 16.51 16.25 8.15
CA GLU A 149 17.68 16.34 9.04
C GLU A 149 17.95 14.99 9.73
N PHE A 150 16.91 14.31 10.24
CA PHE A 150 17.03 12.96 10.82
C PHE A 150 17.62 11.98 9.80
N PHE A 151 17.06 11.94 8.59
CA PHE A 151 17.53 11.06 7.52
C PHE A 151 19.01 11.32 7.20
N SER A 152 19.39 12.59 7.03
CA SER A 152 20.79 12.98 6.77
C SER A 152 21.71 12.61 7.92
N GLU A 153 21.30 12.85 9.17
CA GLU A 153 22.11 12.49 10.34
C GLU A 153 22.38 10.98 10.41
N VAL A 154 21.38 10.15 10.14
CA VAL A 154 21.54 8.70 10.11
C VAL A 154 22.55 8.26 9.04
N LEU A 155 22.49 8.86 7.85
CA LEU A 155 23.47 8.59 6.79
C LEU A 155 24.88 9.05 7.17
N ASP A 156 25.03 10.20 7.83
CA ASP A 156 26.32 10.68 8.34
C ASP A 156 26.92 9.73 9.37
N LEU A 157 26.09 9.19 10.27
CA LEU A 157 26.50 8.19 11.27
C LEU A 157 26.93 6.88 10.61
N ALA A 158 26.22 6.45 9.57
CA ALA A 158 26.48 5.20 8.85
C ALA A 158 27.52 5.33 7.72
N LYS A 159 27.96 6.55 7.39
CA LYS A 159 28.76 6.87 6.21
C LYS A 159 29.97 5.95 6.02
N SER A 160 30.77 5.75 7.06
CA SER A 160 31.99 4.92 6.95
C SER A 160 31.67 3.46 6.61
N ASP A 161 30.58 2.93 7.14
CA ASP A 161 30.16 1.54 6.90
C ASP A 161 29.54 1.41 5.49
N ILE A 162 28.72 2.39 5.08
CA ILE A 162 28.15 2.50 3.73
C ILE A 162 29.27 2.54 2.68
N GLU A 163 30.20 3.51 2.79
CA GLU A 163 31.28 3.70 1.81
C GLU A 163 32.16 2.44 1.69
N THR A 164 32.37 1.73 2.79
CA THR A 164 33.12 0.46 2.80
C THR A 164 32.40 -0.61 1.98
N ILE A 165 31.10 -0.79 2.20
CA ILE A 165 30.29 -1.82 1.53
C ILE A 165 30.13 -1.51 0.03
N LEU A 166 29.77 -0.27 -0.31
CA LEU A 166 29.59 0.14 -1.70
C LEU A 166 30.89 0.02 -2.51
N THR A 167 32.03 0.40 -1.92
CA THR A 167 33.34 0.24 -2.56
C THR A 167 33.67 -1.24 -2.80
N GLN A 168 33.34 -2.14 -1.86
CA GLN A 168 33.57 -3.58 -2.03
C GLN A 168 32.68 -4.20 -3.10
N GLN A 169 31.43 -3.73 -3.21
CA GLN A 169 30.47 -4.19 -4.21
C GLN A 169 30.67 -3.54 -5.59
N ASN A 170 31.50 -2.49 -5.67
CA ASN A 170 31.70 -1.69 -6.87
C ASN A 170 30.36 -1.12 -7.39
N VAL A 171 29.59 -0.55 -6.47
CA VAL A 171 28.29 0.10 -6.70
C VAL A 171 28.45 1.60 -6.44
N ALA A 172 27.90 2.43 -7.33
CA ALA A 172 27.89 3.88 -7.16
C ALA A 172 26.75 4.30 -6.21
N SER A 173 26.94 5.38 -5.46
CA SER A 173 25.97 5.83 -4.45
C SER A 173 24.67 6.38 -5.04
N ASP A 174 24.70 6.88 -6.28
CA ASP A 174 23.54 7.34 -7.05
C ASP A 174 22.72 6.19 -7.67
N GLU A 175 23.23 4.95 -7.64
CA GLU A 175 22.50 3.73 -8.04
C GLU A 175 21.73 3.08 -6.87
N VAL A 176 21.78 3.69 -5.67
CA VAL A 176 21.28 3.08 -4.43
C VAL A 176 20.11 3.88 -3.87
N VAL A 177 19.05 3.18 -3.53
CA VAL A 177 17.96 3.72 -2.71
C VAL A 177 18.31 3.46 -1.25
N PHE A 178 18.49 4.54 -0.49
CA PHE A 178 18.74 4.47 0.95
C PHE A 178 17.43 4.46 1.72
N ILE A 179 17.30 3.50 2.63
CA ILE A 179 16.12 3.32 3.49
C ILE A 179 16.56 3.44 4.94
N VAL A 180 15.98 4.36 5.69
CA VAL A 180 16.20 4.51 7.13
C VAL A 180 14.99 3.95 7.86
N PHE A 181 15.23 2.90 8.64
CA PHE A 181 14.27 2.38 9.60
C PHE A 181 14.51 3.03 10.95
N HIS A 182 13.47 3.60 11.57
CA HIS A 182 13.55 4.20 12.90
C HIS A 182 12.80 3.37 13.95
N ALA A 183 13.28 3.38 15.20
CA ALA A 183 12.54 2.79 16.32
C ALA A 183 11.18 3.51 16.55
N GLY A 184 10.20 2.79 17.10
CA GLY A 184 8.83 3.26 17.30
C GLY A 184 7.89 3.01 16.13
N LEU A 185 6.61 3.32 16.33
CA LEU A 185 5.58 3.28 15.29
C LEU A 185 5.70 4.48 14.35
N GLY A 186 5.07 4.36 13.18
CA GLY A 186 4.87 5.47 12.26
C GLY A 186 3.59 6.23 12.55
N GLN A 187 3.62 7.55 12.40
CA GLN A 187 2.41 8.40 12.45
C GLN A 187 1.62 8.35 11.13
N ASP A 188 1.40 7.14 10.61
CA ASP A 188 0.78 6.92 9.29
C ASP A 188 -0.74 6.74 9.37
N PHE A 189 -1.28 6.71 10.59
CA PHE A 189 -2.68 6.43 10.88
C PHE A 189 -3.47 7.68 11.22
N SER A 190 -4.61 7.87 10.55
CA SER A 190 -5.67 8.79 10.91
C SER A 190 -6.63 8.12 11.91
N LEU A 191 -6.41 8.37 13.19
CA LEU A 191 -7.24 7.82 14.26
C LEU A 191 -8.50 8.68 14.51
N PRO A 192 -9.69 8.08 14.68
CA PRO A 192 -10.92 8.80 14.98
C PRO A 192 -10.88 9.33 16.42
N GLY A 193 -10.37 10.54 16.61
CA GLY A 193 -10.34 11.21 17.91
C GLY A 193 -9.00 11.87 18.23
N LEU A 194 -8.47 11.59 19.41
CA LEU A 194 -7.14 12.04 19.81
C LEU A 194 -6.13 10.99 19.41
N ASP A 195 -5.24 11.34 18.47
CA ASP A 195 -4.00 10.59 18.23
C ASP A 195 -3.13 10.74 19.49
N PRO A 196 -2.83 9.64 20.21
CA PRO A 196 -2.01 9.71 21.41
C PRO A 196 -0.50 9.78 21.08
N THR A 197 -0.10 9.47 19.84
CA THR A 197 1.28 9.36 19.33
C THR A 197 1.63 10.50 18.39
N ILE A 198 1.22 11.73 18.74
CA ILE A 198 1.38 12.92 17.89
C ILE A 198 2.82 13.27 17.49
N TYR A 199 3.81 12.66 18.14
CA TYR A 199 5.22 12.91 17.93
C TYR A 199 6.00 11.67 17.47
N ASP A 200 5.30 10.61 17.04
CA ASP A 200 5.92 9.58 16.21
C ASP A 200 6.35 10.17 14.87
N LEU A 201 7.41 9.63 14.28
CA LEU A 201 7.82 10.08 12.95
C LEU A 201 6.85 9.55 11.90
N LYS A 202 6.56 10.37 10.90
CA LYS A 202 5.80 9.93 9.73
C LYS A 202 6.70 9.11 8.81
N SER A 203 6.15 8.05 8.21
CA SER A 203 6.78 7.45 7.05
C SER A 203 6.83 8.48 5.92
N ALA A 204 7.95 8.58 5.22
CA ALA A 204 8.13 9.61 4.22
C ALA A 204 9.09 9.18 3.10
N TYR A 205 8.79 9.63 1.89
CA TYR A 205 9.76 9.73 0.81
C TYR A 205 10.47 11.08 0.95
N ILE A 206 11.76 11.05 1.25
CA ILE A 206 12.58 12.25 1.34
C ILE A 206 12.87 12.72 -0.08
N ASP A 207 12.47 13.95 -0.40
CA ASP A 207 12.70 14.57 -1.70
C ASP A 207 13.57 15.84 -1.60
N GLU A 208 13.90 16.42 -2.75
CA GLU A 208 14.69 17.66 -2.83
C GLU A 208 14.00 18.85 -2.15
N GLU A 209 12.67 18.89 -2.11
CA GLU A 209 11.93 19.97 -1.43
C GLU A 209 12.10 19.87 0.09
N MET A 210 11.91 18.69 0.66
CA MET A 210 12.14 18.42 2.09
C MET A 210 13.59 18.73 2.52
N MET A 211 14.55 18.50 1.62
CA MET A 211 15.97 18.82 1.82
C MET A 211 16.30 20.31 1.79
N THR A 212 15.33 21.19 1.49
CA THR A 212 15.56 22.64 1.44
C THR A 212 16.03 23.20 2.80
N GLY A 213 17.28 23.62 2.86
CA GLY A 213 17.90 24.16 4.08
C GLY A 213 18.42 23.10 5.04
N VAL A 214 18.43 21.83 4.62
CA VAL A 214 19.19 20.72 5.22
C VAL A 214 20.52 20.62 4.47
N THR A 215 21.57 20.12 5.13
CA THR A 215 22.83 19.77 4.45
C THR A 215 22.79 18.27 4.20
N PRO A 216 22.60 17.83 2.95
CA PRO A 216 22.51 16.40 2.67
C PRO A 216 23.87 15.73 2.88
N THR A 217 23.84 14.45 3.25
CA THR A 217 25.07 13.66 3.43
C THR A 217 25.73 13.40 2.09
N GLU A 218 27.04 13.61 2.03
CA GLU A 218 27.85 13.20 0.88
C GLU A 218 28.38 11.77 1.08
N ILE A 219 28.08 10.84 0.17
CA ILE A 219 28.59 9.45 0.19
C ILE A 219 29.38 9.20 -1.10
N LEU A 220 30.65 8.83 -0.97
CA LEU A 220 31.56 8.63 -2.12
C LEU A 220 31.64 9.83 -3.09
N GLY A 221 31.34 11.04 -2.61
CA GLY A 221 31.37 12.28 -3.39
C GLY A 221 30.03 12.69 -4.00
N GLU A 222 28.97 11.88 -3.84
CA GLU A 222 27.61 12.21 -4.27
C GLU A 222 26.76 12.69 -3.10
N SER A 223 25.98 13.74 -3.33
CA SER A 223 25.07 14.32 -2.34
C SER A 223 23.74 13.55 -2.35
N ILE A 224 23.44 12.85 -1.26
CA ILE A 224 22.21 12.05 -1.15
C ILE A 224 21.04 12.95 -0.77
N GLN A 225 20.15 13.21 -1.74
CA GLN A 225 19.02 14.12 -1.57
C GLN A 225 17.67 13.40 -1.51
N THR A 226 17.63 12.11 -1.85
CA THR A 226 16.42 11.29 -1.82
C THR A 226 16.61 10.03 -1.00
N GLY A 227 15.50 9.44 -0.56
CA GLY A 227 15.48 8.17 0.14
C GLY A 227 14.16 7.93 0.86
N ILE A 228 14.09 6.85 1.63
CA ILE A 228 12.87 6.41 2.29
C ILE A 228 13.09 6.40 3.80
N LEU A 229 12.12 6.93 4.54
CA LEU A 229 12.04 6.87 5.99
C LEU A 229 10.83 6.01 6.39
N LEU A 230 11.06 4.99 7.21
CA LEU A 230 10.03 4.05 7.68
C LEU A 230 10.20 3.74 9.17
N PRO A 231 9.11 3.43 9.89
CA PRO A 231 9.17 2.95 11.27
C PRO A 231 9.65 1.49 11.34
N GLU A 232 9.86 1.00 12.56
CA GLU A 232 10.25 -0.40 12.77
C GLU A 232 9.12 -1.38 12.42
N THR A 233 7.88 -0.94 12.65
CA THR A 233 6.67 -1.70 12.34
C THR A 233 5.46 -0.77 12.22
N GLN A 234 4.43 -1.23 11.50
CA GLN A 234 3.09 -0.65 11.54
C GLN A 234 2.14 -1.43 12.45
N ASN A 235 2.61 -2.54 13.04
CA ASN A 235 1.79 -3.37 13.91
C ASN A 235 1.71 -2.79 15.33
N MET A 236 0.64 -2.06 15.60
CA MET A 236 0.45 -1.33 16.86
C MET A 236 0.33 -2.26 18.08
N ILE A 237 0.01 -3.55 17.91
CA ILE A 237 -0.22 -4.47 19.04
C ILE A 237 1.02 -4.64 19.93
N TYR A 238 2.20 -4.25 19.46
CA TYR A 238 3.45 -4.33 20.23
C TYR A 238 3.67 -3.16 21.18
N TYR A 239 2.83 -2.12 21.10
CA TYR A 239 2.92 -0.92 21.93
C TYR A 239 1.68 -0.81 22.81
N ASP A 240 1.86 -0.33 24.03
CA ASP A 240 0.78 -0.10 25.00
C ASP A 240 -0.28 0.88 24.50
N ILE A 241 0.11 1.82 23.64
CA ILE A 241 -0.77 2.79 23.01
C ILE A 241 -1.99 2.19 22.30
N VAL A 242 -1.88 0.95 21.82
CA VAL A 242 -2.98 0.25 21.16
C VAL A 242 -4.21 0.11 22.07
N GLU A 243 -3.99 0.02 23.38
CA GLU A 243 -5.04 -0.13 24.39
C GLU A 243 -5.82 1.17 24.61
N ASP A 244 -5.17 2.33 24.43
CA ASP A 244 -5.81 3.64 24.49
C ASP A 244 -6.69 3.89 23.26
N ILE A 245 -6.32 3.29 22.12
CA ILE A 245 -7.01 3.47 20.83
C ILE A 245 -8.17 2.49 20.68
N PHE A 246 -7.92 1.19 20.90
CA PHE A 246 -8.86 0.10 20.61
C PHE A 246 -9.49 -0.52 21.86
N GLY A 247 -9.02 -0.13 23.05
CA GLY A 247 -9.53 -0.60 24.33
C GLY A 247 -8.71 -1.74 24.91
N ASN A 248 -9.09 -2.14 26.12
CA ASN A 248 -8.44 -3.20 26.89
C ASN A 248 -9.49 -4.05 27.64
N PRO A 249 -9.08 -5.11 28.37
CA PRO A 249 -10.01 -6.03 29.01
C PRO A 249 -10.93 -5.37 30.05
N ASP A 250 -10.54 -4.26 30.68
CA ASP A 250 -11.40 -3.52 31.61
C ASP A 250 -12.63 -2.91 30.92
N TYR A 251 -12.52 -2.66 29.60
CA TYR A 251 -13.60 -2.14 28.74
C TYR A 251 -14.27 -3.22 27.88
N GLY A 252 -13.84 -4.49 28.01
CA GLY A 252 -14.40 -5.62 27.29
C GLY A 252 -13.75 -5.90 25.93
N THR A 253 -12.55 -5.36 25.68
CA THR A 253 -11.72 -5.70 24.51
C THR A 253 -10.63 -6.68 24.95
N ASP A 254 -10.71 -7.93 24.51
CA ASP A 254 -9.77 -9.01 24.83
C ASP A 254 -9.07 -9.62 23.61
N ASP A 255 -9.30 -9.05 22.43
CA ASP A 255 -8.81 -9.53 21.15
C ASP A 255 -8.57 -8.36 20.17
N LEU A 256 -7.33 -8.25 19.72
CA LEU A 256 -6.80 -7.22 18.82
C LEU A 256 -6.15 -7.84 17.56
N CYS A 257 -6.47 -9.09 17.22
CA CYS A 257 -5.85 -9.74 16.05
C CYS A 257 -6.21 -9.06 14.71
N ASP A 258 -7.39 -8.45 14.62
CA ASP A 258 -7.92 -7.82 13.41
C ASP A 258 -7.57 -6.32 13.28
N ILE A 259 -6.66 -5.77 14.08
CA ILE A 259 -6.13 -4.40 13.89
C ILE A 259 -4.68 -4.38 13.41
N GLN A 260 -4.06 -5.55 13.27
CA GLN A 260 -2.68 -5.69 12.84
C GLN A 260 -2.49 -5.21 11.39
N LEU A 261 -1.33 -4.60 11.12
CA LEU A 261 -0.93 -4.06 9.82
C LEU A 261 0.55 -4.34 9.58
N GLY A 262 0.89 -4.72 8.34
CA GLY A 262 2.26 -5.00 7.93
C GLY A 262 2.92 -3.84 7.18
N LEU A 263 4.25 -3.80 7.21
CA LEU A 263 5.07 -2.70 6.69
C LEU A 263 5.19 -2.66 5.16
N THR A 264 5.00 -3.79 4.47
CA THR A 264 5.32 -3.94 3.03
C THR A 264 4.55 -2.96 2.14
N GLY A 265 3.31 -2.64 2.48
CA GLY A 265 2.41 -1.82 1.68
C GLY A 265 2.84 -0.36 1.61
N ILE A 266 3.07 0.27 2.77
CA ILE A 266 3.60 1.63 2.83
C ILE A 266 5.00 1.71 2.20
N PHE A 267 5.80 0.67 2.38
CA PHE A 267 7.14 0.62 1.79
C PHE A 267 7.06 0.56 0.26
N ALA A 268 6.20 -0.30 -0.29
CA ALA A 268 5.97 -0.38 -1.74
C ALA A 268 5.50 0.96 -2.31
N PHE A 269 4.62 1.66 -1.61
CA PHE A 269 4.10 2.97 -1.99
C PHE A 269 5.18 4.05 -2.01
N LEU A 270 5.98 4.19 -0.94
CA LEU A 270 7.08 5.16 -0.88
C LEU A 270 8.17 4.88 -1.92
N LEU A 271 8.44 3.60 -2.17
CA LEU A 271 9.35 3.20 -3.23
C LEU A 271 8.80 3.50 -4.63
N GLY A 272 7.48 3.57 -4.78
CA GLY A 272 6.83 4.03 -6.01
C GLY A 272 7.20 5.48 -6.35
N TYR A 273 7.28 6.36 -5.35
CA TYR A 273 7.75 7.75 -5.55
C TYR A 273 9.21 7.82 -5.98
N GLU A 274 10.10 7.01 -5.39
CA GLU A 274 11.51 6.92 -5.78
C GLU A 274 11.65 6.47 -7.26
N LEU A 275 10.78 5.57 -7.72
CA LEU A 275 10.74 5.13 -9.12
C LEU A 275 10.09 6.18 -10.07
N GLY A 276 9.62 7.31 -9.53
CA GLY A 276 8.95 8.37 -10.27
C GLY A 276 7.51 8.01 -10.68
N LEU A 277 6.87 7.07 -9.98
CA LEU A 277 5.45 6.77 -10.18
C LEU A 277 4.64 7.91 -9.55
N PRO A 278 3.70 8.51 -10.29
CA PRO A 278 2.95 9.65 -9.77
C PRO A 278 1.76 9.21 -8.90
N PRO A 279 1.37 10.02 -7.90
CA PRO A 279 0.20 9.74 -7.08
C PRO A 279 -1.09 9.78 -7.91
N LEU A 280 -2.01 8.86 -7.62
CA LEU A 280 -3.34 8.76 -8.25
C LEU A 280 -4.46 9.22 -7.32
N PHE A 281 -4.17 9.44 -6.04
CA PHE A 281 -5.06 10.11 -5.08
C PHE A 281 -4.84 11.64 -5.11
N ASN A 282 -5.74 12.39 -4.47
CA ASN A 282 -5.56 13.82 -4.26
C ASN A 282 -4.59 14.07 -3.09
N PRO A 283 -3.38 14.60 -3.30
CA PRO A 283 -2.40 14.80 -2.23
C PRO A 283 -2.77 15.90 -1.23
N GLU A 284 -3.70 16.80 -1.57
CA GLU A 284 -4.17 17.85 -0.66
C GLU A 284 -5.25 17.36 0.30
N THR A 285 -6.14 16.46 -0.15
CA THR A 285 -7.28 15.99 0.64
C THR A 285 -7.15 14.55 1.13
N GLY A 286 -6.30 13.74 0.49
CA GLY A 286 -6.21 12.30 0.69
C GLY A 286 -7.32 11.49 0.00
N ASP A 287 -8.20 12.15 -0.77
CA ASP A 287 -9.31 11.49 -1.43
C ASP A 287 -8.79 10.56 -2.55
N PRO A 288 -9.31 9.33 -2.67
CA PRO A 288 -8.88 8.38 -3.70
C PRO A 288 -9.20 8.87 -5.11
N GLY A 289 -8.43 8.44 -6.11
CA GLY A 289 -8.80 8.61 -7.53
C GLY A 289 -9.10 7.29 -8.23
N VAL A 290 -8.41 6.22 -7.83
CA VAL A 290 -8.59 4.83 -8.28
C VAL A 290 -8.69 3.83 -7.11
N GLY A 291 -8.61 4.30 -5.87
CA GLY A 291 -8.90 3.53 -4.66
C GLY A 291 -8.03 2.29 -4.47
N PHE A 292 -8.62 1.19 -4.01
CA PHE A 292 -7.92 -0.08 -3.75
C PHE A 292 -7.33 -0.76 -5.00
N PHE A 293 -7.63 -0.26 -6.20
CA PHE A 293 -7.21 -0.88 -7.45
C PHE A 293 -5.80 -0.48 -7.91
N GLY A 294 -5.18 0.54 -7.29
CA GLY A 294 -3.86 1.03 -7.68
C GLY A 294 -2.91 1.25 -6.50
N LEU A 295 -1.63 0.86 -6.69
CA LEU A 295 -0.56 1.07 -5.68
C LEU A 295 -0.44 2.54 -5.23
N MET A 296 -0.37 3.46 -6.19
CA MET A 296 -0.13 4.90 -5.93
C MET A 296 -1.39 5.64 -5.45
N ASP A 297 -2.25 4.92 -4.74
CA ASP A 297 -3.53 5.34 -4.17
C ASP A 297 -3.76 4.47 -2.91
N HIS A 298 -5.00 4.29 -2.46
CA HIS A 298 -5.33 3.49 -1.28
C HIS A 298 -4.99 1.98 -1.42
N GLY A 299 -4.65 1.49 -2.61
CA GLY A 299 -4.27 0.11 -2.85
C GLY A 299 -2.98 -0.35 -2.15
N SER A 300 -2.15 0.56 -1.64
CA SER A 300 -1.00 0.20 -0.78
C SER A 300 -1.42 -0.51 0.51
N ASN A 301 -2.65 -0.28 0.97
CA ASN A 301 -3.16 -0.78 2.25
C ASN A 301 -3.86 -2.14 2.13
N ASN A 302 -3.97 -2.66 0.91
CA ASN A 302 -4.64 -3.93 0.63
C ASN A 302 -4.01 -5.09 1.41
N GLY A 303 -4.86 -6.04 1.79
CA GLY A 303 -4.47 -7.19 2.60
C GLY A 303 -3.74 -6.77 3.88
N ARG A 304 -4.23 -5.74 4.59
CA ARG A 304 -3.64 -5.23 5.84
C ARG A 304 -2.19 -4.78 5.68
N GLY A 305 -1.86 -4.19 4.53
CA GLY A 305 -0.52 -3.69 4.22
C GLY A 305 0.49 -4.77 3.83
N VAL A 306 0.12 -6.05 3.69
CA VAL A 306 1.05 -7.08 3.19
C VAL A 306 0.79 -7.50 1.74
N ILE A 307 -0.35 -7.12 1.16
CA ILE A 307 -0.70 -7.43 -0.25
C ILE A 307 -1.03 -6.14 -1.02
N PRO A 308 -0.08 -5.19 -1.17
CA PRO A 308 -0.34 -3.96 -1.90
C PRO A 308 -0.77 -4.24 -3.35
N ALA A 309 -1.74 -3.49 -3.86
CA ALA A 309 -2.21 -3.64 -5.23
C ALA A 309 -1.08 -3.43 -6.25
N SER A 310 -1.14 -4.12 -7.39
CA SER A 310 -0.31 -3.77 -8.55
C SER A 310 -0.54 -2.30 -8.95
N PRO A 311 0.47 -1.57 -9.46
CA PRO A 311 0.28 -0.22 -9.98
C PRO A 311 -0.76 -0.20 -11.11
N SER A 312 -1.44 0.94 -11.33
CA SER A 312 -2.45 1.05 -12.39
C SER A 312 -1.87 0.70 -13.76
N PRO A 313 -2.69 0.21 -14.72
CA PRO A 313 -2.19 -0.12 -16.05
C PRO A 313 -1.50 1.03 -16.77
N TRP A 314 -1.98 2.26 -16.55
CA TRP A 314 -1.32 3.45 -17.08
C TRP A 314 0.06 3.63 -16.44
N THR A 315 0.17 3.54 -15.11
CA THR A 315 1.44 3.60 -14.38
C THR A 315 2.42 2.51 -14.83
N ARG A 316 1.95 1.28 -15.07
CA ARG A 316 2.77 0.16 -15.59
C ARG A 316 3.21 0.33 -17.05
N SER A 317 2.57 1.25 -17.77
CA SER A 317 2.92 1.60 -19.17
C SER A 317 3.90 2.76 -19.29
N LEU A 318 4.18 3.48 -18.19
CA LEU A 318 5.15 4.57 -18.12
C LEU A 318 6.62 4.15 -18.32
N PRO A 319 7.10 3.00 -17.79
CA PRO A 319 8.49 2.58 -17.99
C PRO A 319 8.83 2.37 -19.48
N ASP A 320 10.05 2.71 -19.89
CA ASP A 320 10.54 2.50 -21.28
C ASP A 320 10.43 1.04 -21.73
N SER A 321 10.63 0.10 -20.80
CA SER A 321 10.27 -1.31 -20.94
C SER A 321 9.02 -1.57 -20.11
N PRO A 322 7.82 -1.57 -20.71
CA PRO A 322 6.57 -1.67 -19.99
C PRO A 322 6.51 -2.93 -19.13
N TRP A 323 5.93 -2.80 -17.94
CA TRP A 323 5.73 -3.94 -17.03
C TRP A 323 4.58 -4.85 -17.47
N SER A 324 3.76 -4.42 -18.44
CA SER A 324 2.69 -5.21 -19.04
C SER A 324 2.82 -5.23 -20.56
N THR A 325 2.44 -6.33 -21.20
CA THR A 325 2.38 -6.41 -22.66
C THR A 325 1.10 -5.71 -23.16
N ILE A 326 1.23 -4.69 -24.01
CA ILE A 326 0.08 -3.92 -24.51
C ILE A 326 -0.38 -4.46 -25.88
N GLU A 327 -1.64 -4.87 -25.97
CA GLU A 327 -2.30 -5.25 -27.21
C GLU A 327 -3.36 -4.22 -27.62
N THR A 328 -3.14 -3.54 -28.74
CA THR A 328 -4.08 -2.55 -29.26
C THR A 328 -5.18 -3.20 -30.09
N ILE A 329 -6.44 -3.01 -29.70
CA ILE A 329 -7.61 -3.41 -30.46
C ILE A 329 -8.05 -2.23 -31.31
N SER A 330 -8.04 -2.40 -32.63
CA SER A 330 -8.51 -1.38 -33.57
C SER A 330 -10.03 -1.47 -33.77
N PRO A 331 -10.82 -0.46 -33.39
CA PRO A 331 -12.29 -0.49 -33.55
C PRO A 331 -12.73 -0.66 -35.01
N ILE A 332 -11.95 -0.11 -35.95
CA ILE A 332 -12.27 -0.09 -37.39
C ILE A 332 -12.14 -1.46 -38.06
N GLN A 333 -11.35 -2.39 -37.48
CA GLN A 333 -11.08 -3.71 -38.08
C GLN A 333 -11.87 -4.84 -37.39
N SER A 334 -12.50 -4.56 -36.26
CA SER A 334 -13.06 -5.55 -35.34
C SER A 334 -14.59 -5.51 -35.37
N LEU A 335 -15.20 -6.08 -36.42
CA LEU A 335 -16.64 -6.36 -36.39
C LEU A 335 -16.85 -7.67 -35.61
N ASP A 336 -17.47 -7.60 -34.43
CA ASP A 336 -17.87 -8.72 -33.55
C ASP A 336 -16.77 -9.76 -33.26
N THR A 337 -15.71 -9.36 -32.54
CA THR A 337 -14.64 -10.28 -32.12
C THR A 337 -14.74 -10.58 -30.62
N THR A 338 -14.84 -11.86 -30.27
CA THR A 338 -14.68 -12.32 -28.89
C THR A 338 -13.20 -12.45 -28.56
N ILE A 339 -12.76 -11.77 -27.50
CA ILE A 339 -11.41 -11.90 -26.94
C ILE A 339 -11.50 -12.56 -25.57
N THR A 340 -10.46 -13.28 -25.17
CA THR A 340 -10.31 -13.79 -23.81
C THR A 340 -9.30 -12.92 -23.08
N VAL A 341 -9.76 -12.20 -22.06
CA VAL A 341 -8.90 -11.38 -21.19
C VAL A 341 -8.46 -12.26 -20.02
N TYR A 342 -7.23 -12.76 -20.11
CA TYR A 342 -6.63 -13.54 -19.02
C TYR A 342 -6.33 -12.65 -17.83
N ALA A 343 -6.42 -13.21 -16.62
CA ALA A 343 -6.08 -12.49 -15.41
C ALA A 343 -4.61 -12.03 -15.43
N LEU A 344 -4.34 -10.91 -14.76
CA LEU A 344 -3.04 -10.23 -14.75
C LEU A 344 -1.91 -11.18 -14.33
N ASP A 345 -2.14 -11.99 -13.30
CA ASP A 345 -1.21 -13.00 -12.77
C ASP A 345 -0.88 -14.14 -13.75
N SER A 346 -1.69 -14.32 -14.80
CA SER A 346 -1.52 -15.41 -15.76
C SER A 346 -0.70 -15.03 -17.00
N LEU A 347 -1.09 -13.98 -17.73
CA LEU A 347 -0.44 -13.58 -18.98
C LEU A 347 0.08 -12.13 -18.98
N ASN A 348 -0.32 -11.30 -18.00
CA ASN A 348 0.06 -9.89 -17.91
C ASN A 348 -0.10 -9.12 -19.25
N ILE A 349 -1.27 -9.29 -19.88
CA ILE A 349 -1.65 -8.61 -21.11
C ILE A 349 -2.64 -7.50 -20.78
N LEU A 350 -2.37 -6.31 -21.31
CA LEU A 350 -3.22 -5.14 -21.22
C LEU A 350 -3.82 -4.81 -22.58
N TYR A 351 -5.15 -4.76 -22.68
CA TYR A 351 -5.81 -4.41 -23.94
C TYR A 351 -6.06 -2.91 -24.01
N ARG A 352 -5.67 -2.28 -25.11
CA ARG A 352 -5.88 -0.83 -25.34
C ARG A 352 -6.86 -0.61 -26.48
N ILE A 353 -7.85 0.27 -26.27
CA ILE A 353 -8.81 0.70 -27.28
C ILE A 353 -8.76 2.22 -27.40
N ASP A 354 -8.22 2.73 -28.51
CA ASP A 354 -8.20 4.17 -28.78
C ASP A 354 -9.59 4.66 -29.22
N ILE A 355 -10.15 5.66 -28.51
CA ILE A 355 -11.46 6.26 -28.82
C ILE A 355 -11.34 7.67 -29.40
N SER A 356 -10.26 8.39 -29.12
CA SER A 356 -9.92 9.68 -29.72
C SER A 356 -8.40 9.87 -29.83
N GLU A 357 -7.93 11.00 -30.36
CA GLU A 357 -6.49 11.30 -30.42
C GLU A 357 -5.83 11.36 -29.04
N ASN A 358 -6.59 11.70 -27.98
CA ASN A 358 -6.08 11.92 -26.63
C ASN A 358 -6.91 11.15 -25.57
N GLU A 359 -7.67 10.13 -25.96
CA GLU A 359 -8.47 9.33 -25.02
C GLU A 359 -8.49 7.87 -25.47
N TYR A 360 -8.33 6.97 -24.50
CA TYR A 360 -8.36 5.53 -24.74
C TYR A 360 -8.80 4.77 -23.49
N PHE A 361 -9.31 3.55 -23.69
CA PHE A 361 -9.56 2.60 -22.62
C PHE A 361 -8.40 1.62 -22.51
N LEU A 362 -8.05 1.25 -21.28
CA LEU A 362 -7.22 0.10 -20.95
C LEU A 362 -8.08 -0.93 -20.23
N ILE A 363 -7.98 -2.20 -20.63
CA ILE A 363 -8.80 -3.29 -20.11
C ILE A 363 -7.88 -4.38 -19.59
N GLU A 364 -8.06 -4.74 -18.33
CA GLU A 364 -7.38 -5.86 -17.67
C GLU A 364 -8.38 -6.71 -16.89
N ASN A 365 -8.00 -7.95 -16.58
CA ASN A 365 -8.75 -8.84 -15.71
C ASN A 365 -7.93 -9.09 -14.45
N ARG A 366 -8.56 -8.97 -13.28
CA ARG A 366 -7.91 -9.10 -11.96
C ARG A 366 -8.62 -10.19 -11.17
N ASN A 367 -7.87 -10.96 -10.39
CA ASN A 367 -8.40 -12.13 -9.71
C ASN A 367 -7.88 -12.24 -8.27
N ASN A 368 -8.78 -12.10 -7.30
CA ASN A 368 -8.48 -12.16 -5.87
C ASN A 368 -8.71 -13.56 -5.25
N TRP A 369 -8.96 -14.57 -6.07
CA TRP A 369 -9.25 -15.92 -5.59
C TRP A 369 -8.01 -16.66 -5.09
N VAL A 370 -8.03 -17.05 -3.82
CA VAL A 370 -7.06 -17.97 -3.21
C VAL A 370 -7.23 -19.38 -3.80
N SER A 371 -8.49 -19.79 -3.96
CA SER A 371 -8.88 -21.01 -4.69
C SER A 371 -10.15 -20.74 -5.48
N TYR A 372 -10.52 -21.64 -6.40
CA TYR A 372 -11.64 -21.41 -7.34
C TYR A 372 -12.89 -20.85 -6.63
N LYS A 373 -13.31 -19.65 -7.04
CA LYS A 373 -14.45 -18.88 -6.49
C LYS A 373 -14.38 -18.59 -4.97
N THR A 374 -13.17 -18.50 -4.40
CA THR A 374 -12.97 -18.32 -2.96
C THR A 374 -11.92 -17.25 -2.71
N ASP A 375 -12.37 -16.09 -2.23
CA ASP A 375 -11.55 -14.98 -1.73
C ASP A 375 -11.27 -15.10 -0.22
N ILE A 376 -10.42 -14.22 0.30
CA ILE A 376 -10.03 -14.20 1.73
C ILE A 376 -11.26 -14.00 2.63
N ASP A 377 -12.20 -13.12 2.28
CA ASP A 377 -13.38 -12.88 3.12
C ASP A 377 -14.30 -14.10 3.21
N SER A 378 -14.40 -14.88 2.14
CA SER A 378 -15.13 -16.14 2.12
C SER A 378 -14.46 -17.18 3.02
N LEU A 379 -13.12 -17.22 3.05
CA LEU A 379 -12.36 -18.02 4.00
C LEU A 379 -12.57 -17.55 5.44
N ARG A 380 -12.55 -16.25 5.70
CA ARG A 380 -12.82 -15.70 7.04
C ARG A 380 -14.21 -16.07 7.55
N ARG A 381 -15.22 -16.06 6.68
CA ARG A 381 -16.58 -16.52 7.01
C ARG A 381 -16.65 -18.03 7.30
N LYS A 382 -15.83 -18.84 6.62
CA LYS A 382 -15.67 -20.28 6.89
C LYS A 382 -15.00 -20.53 8.24
N HIS A 383 -14.00 -19.72 8.60
CA HIS A 383 -13.22 -19.80 9.85
C HIS A 383 -13.75 -18.88 10.95
N LYS A 384 -15.06 -18.61 10.95
CA LYS A 384 -15.69 -17.74 11.96
C LYS A 384 -15.38 -18.22 13.39
N ILE A 385 -15.05 -17.27 14.26
CA ILE A 385 -14.72 -17.51 15.67
C ILE A 385 -16.02 -17.82 16.44
N ASP A 386 -17.08 -17.05 16.17
CA ASP A 386 -18.41 -17.29 16.74
C ASP A 386 -19.56 -16.91 15.77
N GLU A 387 -20.76 -16.66 16.29
CA GLU A 387 -21.93 -16.27 15.47
C GLU A 387 -21.87 -14.82 14.95
N TYR A 388 -21.02 -13.98 15.51
CA TYR A 388 -20.92 -12.54 15.28
C TYR A 388 -19.55 -12.11 14.74
N GLN A 389 -18.51 -12.91 14.91
CA GLN A 389 -17.13 -12.61 14.51
C GLN A 389 -16.63 -13.59 13.44
N VAL A 390 -16.18 -13.06 12.32
CA VAL A 390 -15.47 -13.83 11.26
C VAL A 390 -14.05 -14.19 11.74
N GLY A 391 -13.39 -15.11 11.05
CA GLY A 391 -12.00 -15.47 11.35
C GLY A 391 -11.06 -14.27 11.21
N HIS A 392 -10.03 -14.24 12.04
CA HIS A 392 -8.96 -13.25 11.94
C HIS A 392 -8.29 -13.31 10.58
N TRP A 393 -7.99 -12.14 10.03
CA TRP A 393 -7.46 -12.05 8.68
C TRP A 393 -6.12 -12.80 8.52
N PHE A 394 -5.14 -12.52 9.39
CA PHE A 394 -3.82 -13.16 9.28
C PHE A 394 -3.92 -14.66 9.52
N ASP A 395 -4.61 -15.11 10.56
CA ASP A 395 -4.79 -16.56 10.81
C ASP A 395 -5.41 -17.27 9.62
N THR A 396 -6.44 -16.68 9.01
CA THR A 396 -7.08 -17.24 7.81
C THR A 396 -6.10 -17.33 6.65
N VAL A 397 -5.28 -16.30 6.42
CA VAL A 397 -4.27 -16.29 5.35
C VAL A 397 -3.23 -17.37 5.59
N ILE A 398 -2.70 -17.47 6.81
CA ILE A 398 -1.67 -18.47 7.16
C ILE A 398 -2.20 -19.91 7.09
N GLU A 399 -3.44 -20.15 7.49
CA GLU A 399 -4.03 -21.49 7.52
C GLU A 399 -4.44 -22.00 6.13
N GLU A 400 -4.92 -21.13 5.25
CA GLU A 400 -5.57 -21.54 3.99
C GLU A 400 -4.71 -21.32 2.75
N PHE A 401 -3.68 -20.47 2.80
CA PHE A 401 -2.79 -20.27 1.66
C PHE A 401 -1.81 -21.44 1.53
N PRO A 402 -1.72 -22.12 0.37
CA PRO A 402 -0.69 -23.11 0.09
C PRO A 402 0.72 -22.51 0.12
N GLU A 403 1.72 -23.35 0.40
CA GLU A 403 3.15 -22.98 0.43
C GLU A 403 3.68 -22.32 -0.86
N ASN A 404 2.99 -22.50 -1.99
CA ASN A 404 3.38 -21.88 -3.27
C ASN A 404 2.71 -20.53 -3.54
N GLN A 405 1.75 -20.10 -2.72
CA GLN A 405 1.03 -18.82 -2.88
C GLN A 405 1.53 -17.73 -1.90
N ILE A 406 2.08 -18.12 -0.75
CA ILE A 406 2.62 -17.22 0.25
C ILE A 406 4.01 -17.67 0.69
N GLN A 407 4.92 -16.72 0.88
CA GLN A 407 6.26 -16.94 1.38
C GLN A 407 6.46 -16.25 2.71
N ILE A 408 6.90 -17.00 3.72
CA ILE A 408 7.13 -16.50 5.08
C ILE A 408 8.48 -17.00 5.53
N ASP A 409 9.30 -16.11 6.05
CA ASP A 409 10.60 -16.47 6.59
C ASP A 409 10.47 -17.24 7.90
N GLU A 410 11.09 -18.41 8.02
CA GLU A 410 10.91 -19.28 9.19
C GLU A 410 11.41 -18.65 10.50
N ASP A 411 12.49 -17.86 10.44
CA ASP A 411 13.12 -17.28 11.62
C ASP A 411 12.38 -16.02 12.08
N THR A 412 12.22 -15.06 11.17
CA THR A 412 11.63 -13.74 11.47
C THR A 412 10.10 -13.72 11.41
N GLN A 413 9.49 -14.65 10.66
CA GLN A 413 8.05 -14.67 10.31
C GLN A 413 7.58 -13.45 9.51
N VAL A 414 8.49 -12.70 8.88
CA VAL A 414 8.11 -11.69 7.90
C VAL A 414 7.50 -12.38 6.69
N ILE A 415 6.35 -11.89 6.24
CA ILE A 415 5.74 -12.29 4.96
C ILE A 415 6.58 -11.65 3.86
N THR A 416 7.31 -12.47 3.12
CA THR A 416 8.30 -12.03 2.12
C THR A 416 7.76 -12.00 0.71
N GLY A 417 6.54 -12.51 0.47
CA GLY A 417 5.90 -12.35 -0.82
C GLY A 417 4.69 -13.25 -1.04
N PHE A 418 4.02 -12.98 -2.16
CA PHE A 418 2.91 -13.76 -2.69
C PHE A 418 3.22 -14.15 -4.14
N ASP A 419 2.58 -15.19 -4.66
CA ASP A 419 2.71 -15.55 -6.08
C ASP A 419 2.07 -14.51 -7.01
N HIS A 420 1.04 -13.82 -6.54
CA HIS A 420 0.54 -12.57 -7.11
C HIS A 420 -0.09 -11.68 -6.04
N TYR A 421 -0.30 -10.39 -6.35
CA TYR A 421 -0.77 -9.39 -5.38
C TYR A 421 -2.24 -8.99 -5.52
N ASP A 422 -3.00 -9.70 -6.35
CA ASP A 422 -4.44 -9.45 -6.52
C ASP A 422 -5.32 -9.98 -5.38
N TYR A 423 -4.80 -10.83 -4.48
CA TYR A 423 -5.59 -11.38 -3.36
C TYR A 423 -6.15 -10.30 -2.41
N GLY A 424 -5.49 -9.15 -2.33
CA GLY A 424 -5.91 -8.03 -1.50
C GLY A 424 -7.02 -7.15 -2.10
N LEU A 425 -7.41 -7.38 -3.36
CA LEU A 425 -8.46 -6.60 -4.03
C LEU A 425 -9.85 -6.92 -3.48
N PRO A 426 -10.81 -5.97 -3.56
CA PRO A 426 -12.16 -6.17 -3.04
C PRO A 426 -12.97 -7.23 -3.82
N GLY A 427 -12.55 -7.58 -5.04
CA GLY A 427 -13.22 -8.56 -5.88
C GLY A 427 -12.32 -9.09 -7.00
N SER A 428 -12.95 -9.86 -7.89
CA SER A 428 -12.37 -10.30 -9.16
C SER A 428 -13.17 -9.72 -10.31
N GLY A 429 -12.65 -9.73 -11.53
CA GLY A 429 -13.36 -9.31 -12.73
C GLY A 429 -12.55 -8.38 -13.62
N ILE A 430 -13.22 -7.84 -14.64
CA ILE A 430 -12.60 -6.93 -15.60
C ILE A 430 -12.60 -5.51 -15.02
N LEU A 431 -11.48 -4.81 -15.12
CA LEU A 431 -11.39 -3.37 -14.88
C LEU A 431 -11.24 -2.65 -16.21
N ILE A 432 -12.06 -1.62 -16.41
CA ILE A 432 -11.99 -0.72 -17.55
C ILE A 432 -11.47 0.61 -17.05
N TRP A 433 -10.26 0.97 -17.48
CA TRP A 433 -9.60 2.21 -17.13
C TRP A 433 -9.75 3.20 -18.27
N HIS A 434 -10.28 4.38 -17.98
CA HIS A 434 -10.42 5.48 -18.92
C HIS A 434 -9.24 6.44 -18.74
N ILE A 435 -8.41 6.55 -19.78
CA ILE A 435 -7.29 7.48 -19.80
C ILE A 435 -7.64 8.66 -20.71
N SER A 436 -7.55 9.86 -20.15
CA SER A 436 -7.75 11.11 -20.89
C SER A 436 -6.50 11.98 -20.83
N ASN A 437 -6.23 12.76 -21.89
CA ASN A 437 -5.08 13.66 -21.98
C ASN A 437 -3.70 12.99 -21.68
N PRO A 438 -3.34 11.89 -22.36
CA PRO A 438 -2.16 11.08 -22.02
C PRO A 438 -0.81 11.80 -22.14
N HIS A 439 -0.79 12.99 -22.74
CA HIS A 439 0.40 13.84 -22.88
C HIS A 439 0.55 14.85 -21.74
N ILE A 440 -0.01 14.57 -20.55
CA ILE A 440 0.15 15.44 -19.39
C ILE A 440 1.63 15.60 -19.05
N ASP A 441 2.06 16.85 -18.89
CA ASP A 441 3.35 17.13 -18.29
C ASP A 441 3.20 16.87 -16.79
N LEU A 442 3.75 15.75 -16.33
CA LEU A 442 3.77 15.36 -14.91
C LEU A 442 4.52 16.39 -14.05
N PHE A 443 5.29 17.27 -14.69
CA PHE A 443 5.89 18.45 -14.09
C PHE A 443 5.30 19.74 -14.69
N PRO A 444 4.55 20.58 -13.95
CA PRO A 444 4.32 20.62 -12.50
C PRO A 444 3.00 19.97 -12.04
N ASN A 445 2.29 19.23 -12.90
CA ASN A 445 0.95 18.71 -12.59
C ASN A 445 1.04 17.37 -11.84
N GLN A 446 1.18 17.45 -10.51
CA GLN A 446 1.29 16.27 -9.64
C GLN A 446 -0.05 15.66 -9.25
N VAL A 447 -1.17 16.39 -9.43
CA VAL A 447 -2.51 15.86 -9.18
C VAL A 447 -3.08 15.31 -10.47
N ILE A 448 -3.02 13.98 -10.60
CA ILE A 448 -3.49 13.27 -11.79
C ILE A 448 -5.02 13.17 -11.82
N ASN A 449 -5.67 13.16 -10.66
CA ASN A 449 -7.10 12.95 -10.49
C ASN A 449 -7.74 14.04 -9.62
N ASP A 450 -7.68 15.30 -10.08
CA ASP A 450 -8.46 16.39 -9.46
C ASP A 450 -9.91 16.38 -9.99
N GLU A 451 -10.85 17.00 -9.26
CA GLU A 451 -12.26 17.18 -9.66
C GLU A 451 -12.44 17.78 -11.06
N SER A 452 -11.41 18.49 -11.56
CA SER A 452 -11.42 19.13 -12.88
C SER A 452 -10.76 18.29 -13.98
N TYR A 453 -9.97 17.28 -13.63
CA TYR A 453 -9.00 16.64 -14.50
C TYR A 453 -8.81 15.18 -14.06
N HIS A 454 -9.73 14.30 -14.46
CA HIS A 454 -9.66 12.85 -14.20
C HIS A 454 -8.82 12.16 -15.28
N HIS A 455 -7.48 12.20 -15.14
CA HIS A 455 -6.57 11.64 -16.15
C HIS A 455 -6.58 10.11 -16.15
N VAL A 456 -6.59 9.46 -14.98
CA VAL A 456 -6.75 8.00 -14.84
C VAL A 456 -8.01 7.72 -14.02
N LYS A 457 -9.03 7.18 -14.67
CA LYS A 457 -10.30 6.85 -14.02
C LYS A 457 -10.67 5.39 -14.22
N ILE A 458 -11.36 4.80 -13.26
CA ILE A 458 -12.03 3.51 -13.43
C ILE A 458 -13.48 3.76 -13.81
N GLU A 459 -13.95 3.11 -14.87
CA GLU A 459 -15.39 3.09 -15.18
C GLU A 459 -16.06 2.04 -14.29
N GLU A 460 -16.45 2.44 -13.08
CA GLU A 460 -17.13 1.59 -12.07
C GLU A 460 -18.41 0.95 -12.64
N ALA A 461 -18.42 -0.39 -12.74
CA ALA A 461 -19.46 -1.16 -13.41
C ALA A 461 -20.87 -0.98 -12.82
N ASP A 462 -20.99 -0.68 -11.53
CA ASP A 462 -22.28 -0.42 -10.88
C ASP A 462 -22.90 0.94 -11.23
N GLY A 463 -22.19 1.76 -12.01
CA GLY A 463 -22.65 3.06 -12.49
C GLY A 463 -22.73 4.15 -11.43
N ALA A 464 -22.26 3.91 -10.20
CA ALA A 464 -22.28 4.90 -9.13
C ALA A 464 -21.28 6.04 -9.38
N GLN A 465 -20.08 5.70 -9.88
CA GLN A 465 -19.01 6.66 -10.14
C GLN A 465 -18.65 7.44 -8.87
N ASP A 466 -18.48 6.71 -7.77
CA ASP A 466 -18.36 7.25 -6.42
C ASP A 466 -16.96 7.10 -5.80
N ILE A 467 -16.00 6.48 -6.50
CA ILE A 467 -14.59 6.53 -6.12
C ILE A 467 -14.11 7.99 -6.09
N GLY A 468 -13.48 8.39 -4.99
CA GLY A 468 -12.98 9.75 -4.80
C GLY A 468 -14.04 10.79 -4.46
N THR A 469 -15.30 10.38 -4.31
CA THR A 469 -16.36 11.29 -3.87
C THR A 469 -16.43 11.39 -2.35
N LYS A 470 -17.08 12.44 -1.83
CA LYS A 470 -17.28 12.58 -0.39
C LYS A 470 -18.36 11.61 0.11
N SER A 471 -17.95 10.63 0.91
CA SER A 471 -18.88 9.76 1.61
C SER A 471 -19.60 10.54 2.73
N TYR A 472 -20.93 10.63 2.64
CA TYR A 472 -21.77 11.11 3.74
C TYR A 472 -22.35 9.96 4.57
N SER A 473 -21.88 8.74 4.35
CA SER A 473 -22.36 7.54 5.04
C SER A 473 -21.67 7.41 6.40
N PHE A 474 -22.20 8.11 7.40
CA PHE A 474 -21.69 8.08 8.78
C PHE A 474 -21.76 6.71 9.49
N PHE A 475 -22.27 5.66 8.82
CA PHE A 475 -22.51 4.32 9.40
C PHE A 475 -22.38 3.16 8.40
N ALA A 476 -21.81 3.36 7.21
CA ALA A 476 -21.54 2.23 6.32
C ALA A 476 -20.29 1.48 6.77
N SER A 477 -20.38 0.15 6.84
CA SER A 477 -19.23 -0.74 7.02
C SER A 477 -18.35 -0.83 5.77
N ASP A 478 -18.93 -0.53 4.61
CA ASP A 478 -18.28 -0.55 3.30
C ASP A 478 -18.39 0.84 2.69
N ASP A 479 -17.30 1.60 2.70
CA ASP A 479 -17.23 2.93 2.10
C ASP A 479 -16.94 2.77 0.60
N PRO A 480 -17.92 3.03 -0.29
CA PRO A 480 -17.75 2.76 -1.71
C PRO A 480 -16.71 3.69 -2.35
N THR A 481 -16.38 4.79 -1.69
CA THR A 481 -15.47 5.82 -2.19
C THR A 481 -14.04 5.37 -2.40
N THR A 482 -13.65 4.21 -1.85
CA THR A 482 -12.32 3.58 -2.03
C THR A 482 -12.34 2.40 -3.01
N GLY A 483 -13.51 2.09 -3.55
CA GLY A 483 -13.73 1.04 -4.53
C GLY A 483 -14.23 -0.27 -3.92
N THR A 484 -15.15 -0.93 -4.62
CA THR A 484 -15.82 -2.16 -4.19
C THR A 484 -15.76 -3.27 -5.23
N ARG A 485 -16.20 -4.46 -4.83
CA ARG A 485 -16.36 -5.58 -5.78
C ARG A 485 -17.36 -5.30 -6.91
N TRP A 486 -18.26 -4.33 -6.73
CA TRP A 486 -19.32 -4.01 -7.69
C TRP A 486 -18.83 -3.09 -8.80
N ASP A 487 -17.68 -2.45 -8.61
CA ASP A 487 -17.04 -1.58 -9.62
C ASP A 487 -16.37 -2.41 -10.72
N MET A 488 -16.10 -3.70 -10.46
CA MET A 488 -15.54 -4.65 -11.41
C MET A 488 -16.61 -5.20 -12.36
N TRP A 489 -16.24 -5.35 -13.63
CA TRP A 489 -17.11 -5.81 -14.71
C TRP A 489 -17.14 -7.33 -14.78
N PHE A 490 -18.34 -7.90 -14.63
CA PHE A 490 -18.61 -9.32 -14.85
C PHE A 490 -20.11 -9.57 -15.11
N ASN A 491 -20.41 -10.66 -15.79
CA ASN A 491 -21.78 -11.09 -16.03
C ASN A 491 -22.44 -11.52 -14.73
N GLY A 492 -23.63 -10.99 -14.44
CA GLY A 492 -24.34 -11.19 -13.17
C GLY A 492 -23.93 -10.23 -12.05
N ASN A 493 -23.25 -9.12 -12.35
CA ASN A 493 -23.02 -8.05 -11.39
C ASN A 493 -24.35 -7.33 -11.07
N GLU A 494 -24.87 -7.57 -9.87
CA GLU A 494 -26.15 -6.99 -9.40
C GLU A 494 -26.14 -5.45 -9.34
N GLY A 495 -24.99 -4.84 -9.06
CA GLY A 495 -24.81 -3.39 -9.08
C GLY A 495 -25.02 -2.82 -10.49
N TYR A 496 -24.35 -3.43 -11.48
CA TYR A 496 -24.53 -3.07 -12.89
C TYR A 496 -25.99 -3.27 -13.33
N GLU A 497 -26.59 -4.42 -13.00
CA GLU A 497 -27.98 -4.74 -13.38
C GLU A 497 -28.98 -3.73 -12.80
N PHE A 498 -28.74 -3.25 -11.59
CA PHE A 498 -29.56 -2.23 -10.95
C PHE A 498 -29.47 -0.89 -11.69
N ALA A 499 -28.26 -0.44 -12.02
CA ALA A 499 -28.03 0.81 -12.76
C ALA A 499 -28.53 0.76 -14.20
N ASN A 500 -28.55 -0.43 -14.81
CA ASN A 500 -28.87 -0.65 -16.22
C ASN A 500 -30.13 -1.52 -16.44
N HIS A 501 -31.14 -1.37 -15.58
CA HIS A 501 -32.34 -2.22 -15.60
C HIS A 501 -33.15 -2.20 -16.92
N ASP A 502 -32.95 -1.19 -17.76
CA ASP A 502 -33.61 -1.05 -19.07
C ASP A 502 -32.82 -1.70 -20.22
N LEU A 503 -31.56 -2.08 -20.01
CA LEU A 503 -30.74 -2.80 -21.00
C LEU A 503 -31.07 -4.30 -20.93
N GLU A 504 -31.23 -4.95 -22.09
CA GLU A 504 -31.52 -6.39 -22.19
C GLU A 504 -30.41 -7.23 -21.51
N ASN A 505 -30.75 -8.44 -21.03
CA ASN A 505 -29.95 -9.39 -20.22
C ASN A 505 -28.45 -9.57 -20.62
N GLY A 506 -27.62 -8.56 -20.40
CA GLY A 506 -26.19 -8.59 -20.66
C GLY A 506 -25.46 -7.43 -19.98
N THR A 507 -24.22 -7.70 -19.58
CA THR A 507 -23.31 -6.68 -19.03
C THR A 507 -22.59 -6.01 -20.19
N ILE A 508 -23.03 -4.80 -20.56
CA ILE A 508 -22.59 -4.09 -21.76
C ILE A 508 -22.07 -2.71 -21.37
N PHE A 509 -20.84 -2.40 -21.80
CA PHE A 509 -20.27 -1.06 -21.75
C PHE A 509 -20.37 -0.42 -23.14
N ASP A 510 -21.33 0.49 -23.33
CA ASP A 510 -21.56 1.21 -24.58
C ASP A 510 -21.94 2.68 -24.31
N TYR A 511 -22.43 3.41 -25.31
CA TYR A 511 -22.76 4.83 -25.16
C TYR A 511 -24.14 5.10 -24.48
N TRP A 512 -24.92 4.05 -24.22
CA TRP A 512 -26.21 4.06 -23.51
C TRP A 512 -26.13 3.54 -22.08
N SER A 513 -25.13 2.72 -21.75
CA SER A 513 -24.94 2.14 -20.41
C SER A 513 -24.58 3.18 -19.35
N SER A 514 -24.71 2.79 -18.07
CA SER A 514 -24.23 3.54 -16.91
C SER A 514 -23.24 2.64 -16.16
N PRO A 515 -21.92 2.92 -16.19
CA PRO A 515 -21.28 4.04 -16.88
C PRO A 515 -21.26 3.84 -18.41
N ASN A 516 -21.05 4.93 -19.16
CA ASN A 516 -21.03 4.91 -20.62
C ASN A 516 -19.61 5.07 -21.19
N SER A 517 -19.44 4.60 -22.41
CA SER A 517 -18.18 4.65 -23.17
C SER A 517 -17.94 5.98 -23.90
N ARG A 518 -18.64 7.07 -23.58
CA ARG A 518 -18.44 8.36 -24.26
C ARG A 518 -17.09 8.95 -23.86
N THR A 519 -16.57 9.79 -24.74
CA THR A 519 -15.40 10.62 -24.44
C THR A 519 -15.70 11.60 -23.31
N VAL A 520 -14.67 12.17 -22.70
CA VAL A 520 -14.79 13.15 -21.61
C VAL A 520 -15.59 14.40 -22.06
N ASP A 521 -15.53 14.76 -23.34
CA ASP A 521 -16.31 15.87 -23.92
C ASP A 521 -17.78 15.51 -24.24
N GLY A 522 -18.18 14.26 -24.01
CA GLY A 522 -19.54 13.75 -24.20
C GLY A 522 -19.85 13.24 -25.61
N SER A 523 -18.84 13.11 -26.47
CA SER A 523 -19.00 12.55 -27.82
C SER A 523 -19.16 11.02 -27.79
N ASP A 524 -19.92 10.49 -28.75
CA ASP A 524 -20.12 9.04 -28.88
C ASP A 524 -18.82 8.38 -29.38
N SER A 525 -18.29 7.41 -28.63
CA SER A 525 -17.14 6.59 -29.05
C SER A 525 -17.51 5.53 -30.10
N PHE A 526 -18.81 5.23 -30.23
CA PHE A 526 -19.36 4.12 -31.03
C PHE A 526 -18.80 2.73 -30.64
N LEU A 527 -18.26 2.62 -29.43
CA LEU A 527 -17.77 1.37 -28.85
C LEU A 527 -18.93 0.64 -28.15
N SER A 528 -18.90 -0.69 -28.22
CA SER A 528 -19.75 -1.56 -27.41
C SER A 528 -18.94 -2.78 -27.02
N ILE A 529 -18.81 -3.00 -25.71
CA ILE A 529 -18.09 -4.13 -25.13
C ILE A 529 -19.08 -4.94 -24.31
N GLU A 530 -19.31 -6.19 -24.70
CA GLU A 530 -20.13 -7.12 -23.93
C GLU A 530 -19.23 -8.02 -23.07
N ILE A 531 -19.53 -8.10 -21.78
CA ILE A 531 -18.82 -8.92 -20.81
C ILE A 531 -19.55 -10.25 -20.66
N LEU A 532 -18.91 -11.32 -21.17
CA LEU A 532 -19.53 -12.65 -21.25
C LEU A 532 -19.21 -13.56 -20.05
N SER A 533 -18.18 -13.23 -19.26
CA SER A 533 -17.68 -14.07 -18.17
C SER A 533 -18.39 -13.80 -16.84
N GLU A 534 -18.82 -14.87 -16.17
CA GLU A 534 -19.25 -14.85 -14.77
C GLU A 534 -18.04 -15.01 -13.83
N ILE A 535 -18.22 -14.64 -12.55
CA ILE A 535 -17.25 -14.84 -11.47
C ILE A 535 -17.63 -16.05 -10.63
#